data_AF-A0A9D4RGM1-F1
#
_entry.id   AF-A0A9D4RGM1-F1
#
_cell.length_a   1.000
_cell.length_b   1.000
_cell.length_c   1.000
_cell.angle_alpha   90.00
_cell.angle_beta   90.00
_cell.angle_gamma   90.00
#
_symmetry.space_group_name_H-M   'P 1'
#
loop_
_entity.id
_entity.type
_entity.pdbx_description
1 polymer ?
#
loop_
_entity_poly.entity_id
_entity_poly.type
_entity_poly.pdbx_seq_one_letter_code
_entity_poly.pdbx_strand_id
1 'polypeptide(L)'
;MIKNIYFICCLTFQIHDPDARSLQVTNLKPYTYYQLRIIAVNIVGRSQPSNASRQFQTMQAAPNIPPGNLTVRTLNATALRISWTVGAFILCFG
;
A
#
# COMPACT_ATOMS: atom_id res chain seq x y z
N MET A 1 19.57 -10.86 -20.49
CA MET A 1 19.48 -11.36 -19.10
C MET A 1 18.36 -10.63 -18.39
N ILE A 2 17.30 -11.33 -17.99
CA ILE A 2 16.08 -10.70 -17.47
C ILE A 2 16.31 -10.32 -15.99
N LYS A 3 15.92 -9.10 -15.59
CA LYS A 3 15.97 -8.66 -14.18
C LYS A 3 14.56 -8.49 -13.66
N ASN A 4 13.90 -9.57 -13.24
CA ASN A 4 12.61 -9.41 -12.56
C ASN A 4 12.82 -8.75 -11.18
N ILE A 5 11.93 -7.87 -10.74
CA ILE A 5 11.95 -7.25 -9.40
C ILE A 5 10.75 -7.82 -8.62
N TYR A 6 10.81 -8.04 -7.30
CA TYR A 6 9.73 -8.73 -6.57
C TYR A 6 9.60 -8.23 -5.10
N PHE A 7 8.46 -8.51 -4.42
CA PHE A 7 8.14 -8.52 -2.94
C PHE A 7 7.66 -7.22 -2.23
N ILE A 8 6.73 -7.16 -1.23
CA ILE A 8 5.78 -8.04 -0.46
C ILE A 8 4.66 -7.12 0.13
N CYS A 9 3.34 -7.39 0.17
CA CYS A 9 2.58 -8.43 0.90
C CYS A 9 1.49 -9.14 0.04
N CYS A 10 1.28 -8.68 -1.19
CA CYS A 10 0.55 -9.40 -2.26
C CYS A 10 0.93 -8.88 -3.67
N LEU A 11 1.78 -7.84 -3.75
CA LEU A 11 2.08 -7.13 -4.99
C LEU A 11 3.49 -7.49 -5.49
N THR A 12 3.58 -7.94 -6.74
CA THR A 12 4.83 -8.23 -7.45
C THR A 12 4.96 -7.34 -8.68
N PHE A 13 6.11 -6.68 -8.87
CA PHE A 13 6.34 -5.77 -10.00
C PHE A 13 7.45 -6.30 -10.91
N GLN A 14 7.11 -6.83 -12.08
CA GLN A 14 8.09 -7.40 -13.02
C GLN A 14 8.63 -6.35 -13.97
N ILE A 15 9.92 -6.42 -14.28
CA ILE A 15 10.54 -5.68 -15.37
C ILE A 15 11.31 -6.66 -16.25
N HIS A 16 11.07 -6.60 -17.56
CA HIS A 16 11.68 -7.50 -18.54
C HIS A 16 12.66 -6.72 -19.42
N ASP A 17 13.65 -6.12 -18.77
CA ASP A 17 14.67 -5.31 -19.44
C ASP A 17 16.04 -5.59 -18.78
N PRO A 18 17.04 -6.09 -19.53
CA PRO A 18 18.38 -6.35 -19.01
C PRO A 18 19.11 -5.08 -18.55
N ASP A 19 18.85 -3.96 -19.20
CA ASP A 19 19.58 -2.70 -19.04
C ASP A 19 18.92 -1.77 -18.02
N ALA A 20 17.67 -2.07 -17.63
CA ALA A 20 16.99 -1.37 -16.56
C ALA A 20 17.81 -1.31 -15.27
N ARG A 21 17.87 -0.11 -14.71
CA ARG A 21 18.53 0.24 -13.45
C ARG A 21 17.58 0.81 -12.40
N SER A 22 16.34 1.08 -12.78
CA SER A 22 15.31 1.65 -11.91
C SER A 22 13.95 1.03 -12.20
N LEU A 23 13.06 1.08 -11.22
CA LEU A 23 11.68 0.68 -11.33
C LEU A 23 10.83 1.59 -10.43
N GLN A 24 9.75 2.12 -10.98
CA GLN A 24 8.77 2.86 -10.20
C GLN A 24 7.76 1.87 -9.60
N VAL A 25 7.65 1.87 -8.27
CA VAL A 25 6.67 1.07 -7.53
C VAL A 25 5.45 1.94 -7.25
N THR A 26 4.28 1.50 -7.72
CA THR A 26 3.00 2.24 -7.61
C THR A 26 1.95 1.41 -6.86
N ASN A 27 0.76 1.96 -6.60
CA ASN A 27 -0.36 1.26 -5.96
C ASN A 27 -0.04 0.66 -4.57
N LEU A 28 0.86 1.31 -3.83
CA LEU A 28 1.12 0.98 -2.42
C LEU A 28 0.01 1.54 -1.53
N LYS A 29 -0.27 0.86 -0.41
CA LYS A 29 -1.23 1.37 0.57
C LYS A 29 -0.71 2.70 1.13
N PRO A 30 -1.57 3.74 1.24
CA PRO A 30 -1.16 5.00 1.85
C PRO A 30 -0.84 4.82 3.33
N TYR A 31 -0.02 5.73 3.87
CA TYR A 31 0.40 5.75 5.28
C TYR A 31 0.90 4.41 5.84
N THR A 32 1.57 3.61 5.02
CA THR A 32 1.99 2.24 5.35
C THR A 32 3.51 2.12 5.23
N TYR A 33 4.13 1.41 6.18
CA TYR A 33 5.57 1.14 6.15
C TYR A 33 5.90 -0.04 5.23
N TYR A 34 6.92 0.14 4.38
CA TYR A 34 7.42 -0.86 3.44
C TYR A 34 8.94 -1.02 3.52
N GLN A 35 9.40 -2.21 3.14
CA GLN A 35 10.79 -2.52 2.82
C GLN A 35 10.81 -3.32 1.51
N LEU A 36 11.79 -3.06 0.66
CA LEU A 36 11.91 -3.68 -0.67
C LEU A 36 13.07 -4.67 -0.71
N ARG A 37 12.93 -5.71 -1.55
CA ARG A 37 13.98 -6.68 -1.89
C ARG A 37 13.97 -6.91 -3.39
N ILE A 38 15.03 -7.51 -3.93
CA ILE A 38 15.15 -7.82 -5.36
C ILE A 38 15.53 -9.29 -5.52
N ILE A 39 14.94 -10.00 -6.49
CA ILE A 39 15.34 -11.35 -6.91
C ILE A 39 15.55 -11.35 -8.42
N ALA A 40 16.76 -11.66 -8.88
CA ALA A 40 17.02 -11.83 -10.30
C ALA A 40 16.48 -13.18 -10.80
N VAL A 41 15.99 -13.24 -12.05
CA VAL A 41 15.48 -14.47 -12.65
C VAL A 41 16.00 -14.61 -14.06
N ASN A 42 16.63 -15.73 -14.34
CA ASN A 42 17.08 -16.10 -15.69
C ASN A 42 16.48 -17.46 -16.09
N ILE A 43 16.95 -18.01 -17.22
CA ILE A 43 16.50 -19.31 -17.72
C ILE A 43 16.83 -20.49 -16.79
N VAL A 44 17.80 -20.32 -15.88
CA VAL A 44 18.19 -21.34 -14.90
C VAL A 44 17.27 -21.29 -13.68
N GLY A 45 16.78 -20.10 -13.31
CA GLY A 45 15.84 -19.93 -12.22
C GLY A 45 15.99 -18.60 -11.49
N ARG A 46 15.53 -18.58 -10.22
CA ARG A 46 15.49 -17.39 -9.36
C ARG A 46 16.72 -17.33 -8.45
N SER A 47 17.30 -16.16 -8.27
CA SER A 47 18.38 -15.93 -7.30
C SER A 47 17.88 -15.92 -5.86
N GLN A 48 18.80 -15.89 -4.90
CA GLN A 48 18.46 -15.47 -3.55
C GLN A 48 18.02 -13.99 -3.53
N PRO A 49 17.12 -13.60 -2.58
CA PRO A 49 16.75 -12.21 -2.39
C PRO A 49 17.93 -11.34 -1.97
N SER A 50 17.95 -10.09 -2.44
CA SER A 50 18.84 -9.07 -1.92
C SER A 50 18.58 -8.76 -0.44
N ASN A 51 19.52 -8.05 0.19
CA ASN A 51 19.25 -7.37 1.45
C ASN A 51 18.02 -6.45 1.30
N ALA A 52 17.29 -6.28 2.40
CA ALA A 52 16.17 -5.35 2.46
C ALA A 52 16.67 -3.91 2.31
N SER A 53 15.88 -3.09 1.61
CA SER A 53 16.07 -1.65 1.61
C SER A 53 15.88 -1.07 3.02
N ARG A 54 16.29 0.19 3.18
CA ARG A 54 15.81 1.00 4.31
C ARG A 54 14.28 1.00 4.31
N GLN A 55 13.70 0.93 5.50
CA GLN A 55 12.26 1.08 5.66
C GLN A 55 11.86 2.51 5.30
N PHE A 56 10.74 2.64 4.59
CA PHE A 56 10.13 3.92 4.28
C PHE A 56 8.62 3.84 4.50
N GLN A 57 7.98 5.00 4.62
CA GLN A 57 6.53 5.11 4.75
C GLN A 57 5.97 5.80 3.50
N THR A 58 4.86 5.29 3.00
CA THR A 58 4.10 5.97 1.95
C THR A 58 3.41 7.21 2.48
N MET A 59 3.14 8.16 1.60
CA MET A 59 2.39 9.37 1.94
C MET A 59 0.96 9.05 2.38
N GLN A 60 0.39 9.95 3.17
CA GLN A 60 -1.04 9.91 3.50
C GLN A 60 -1.86 10.23 2.24
N ALA A 61 -3.07 9.68 2.17
CA ALA A 61 -4.05 9.98 1.14
C ALA A 61 -5.35 10.45 1.80
N ALA A 62 -6.21 11.13 1.03
CA ALA A 62 -7.54 11.47 1.50
C ALA A 62 -8.32 10.20 1.87
N PRO A 63 -9.15 10.22 2.93
CA PRO A 63 -10.05 9.11 3.22
C PRO A 63 -10.95 8.85 2.01
N ASN A 64 -11.01 7.60 1.59
CA ASN A 64 -11.86 7.16 0.47
C ASN A 64 -13.21 6.58 0.95
N ILE A 65 -13.41 6.48 2.26
CA ILE A 65 -14.59 5.90 2.89
C ILE A 65 -15.23 6.96 3.80
N PRO A 66 -16.56 7.16 3.73
CA PRO A 66 -17.25 8.12 4.59
C PRO A 66 -17.17 7.70 6.06
N PRO A 67 -17.46 8.62 6.99
CA PRO A 67 -17.58 8.30 8.40
C PRO A 67 -18.59 7.17 8.64
N GLY A 68 -18.22 6.22 9.49
CA GLY A 68 -19.12 5.15 9.91
C GLY A 68 -20.02 5.61 11.06
N ASN A 69 -21.11 4.86 11.30
CA ASN A 69 -21.96 5.02 12.48
C ASN A 69 -22.40 6.47 12.76
N LEU A 70 -22.87 7.18 11.72
CA LEU A 70 -23.38 8.53 11.88
C LEU A 70 -24.64 8.49 12.77
N THR A 71 -24.58 9.19 13.89
CA THR A 71 -25.66 9.29 14.86
C THR A 71 -25.93 10.76 15.13
N VAL A 72 -27.22 11.11 15.13
CA VAL A 72 -27.68 12.47 15.40
C VAL A 72 -28.64 12.41 16.57
N ARG A 73 -28.39 13.25 17.58
CA ARG A 73 -29.23 13.38 18.76
C ARG A 73 -29.58 14.84 18.99
N THR A 74 -30.87 15.12 19.13
CA THR A 74 -31.34 16.46 19.50
C THR A 74 -30.96 16.76 20.94
N LEU A 75 -30.33 17.91 21.17
CA LEU A 75 -30.07 18.42 22.51
C LEU A 75 -31.18 19.39 22.93
N ASN A 76 -31.61 20.28 22.02
CA ASN A 76 -32.73 21.21 22.21
C ASN A 76 -33.22 21.76 20.84
N ALA A 77 -34.09 22.77 20.85
CA ALA A 77 -34.69 23.35 19.65
C ALA A 77 -33.70 23.96 18.64
N THR A 78 -32.47 24.30 19.06
CA THR A 78 -31.45 24.93 18.20
C THR A 78 -30.11 24.18 18.18
N ALA A 79 -30.00 23.05 18.88
CA ALA A 79 -28.76 22.31 19.01
C ALA A 79 -28.94 20.80 18.78
N LEU A 80 -28.06 20.26 17.93
CA LEU A 80 -27.93 18.85 17.65
C LEU A 80 -26.53 18.38 18.05
N ARG A 81 -26.42 17.15 18.56
CA ARG A 81 -25.17 16.44 18.73
C ARG A 81 -25.03 15.42 17.62
N ILE A 82 -23.91 15.49 16.91
CA ILE A 82 -23.58 14.56 15.83
C ILE A 82 -22.35 13.78 16.25
N SER A 83 -22.38 12.45 16.13
CA SER A 83 -21.26 11.56 16.42
C SER A 83 -21.07 10.56 15.29
N TRP A 84 -19.81 10.22 14.99
CA TRP A 84 -19.43 9.27 13.96
C TRP A 84 -18.15 8.55 14.36
N THR A 85 -17.90 7.39 13.77
CA THR A 85 -16.62 6.69 13.86
C THR A 85 -15.79 6.95 12.61
N VAL A 86 -14.45 6.96 12.72
CA VAL A 86 -13.56 7.07 11.56
C VAL A 86 -13.91 5.97 10.56
N GLY A 87 -14.12 6.35 9.30
CA GLY A 87 -14.25 5.38 8.21
C GLY A 87 -12.96 4.59 8.10
N ALA A 88 -12.96 3.35 8.59
CA ALA A 88 -11.79 2.49 8.50
C ALA A 88 -11.60 2.07 7.04
N PHE A 89 -10.37 2.18 6.54
CA PHE A 89 -9.91 1.40 5.38
C PHE A 89 -10.08 -0.09 5.74
N ILE A 90 -11.26 -0.66 5.48
CA ILE A 90 -11.39 -2.11 5.45
C ILE A 90 -10.47 -2.54 4.33
N LEU A 91 -9.52 -3.42 4.67
CA LEU A 91 -8.63 -4.07 3.73
C LEU A 91 -9.44 -4.99 2.83
N CYS A 92 -10.26 -4.44 1.93
CA CYS A 92 -10.79 -5.18 0.80
C CYS A 92 -9.72 -5.22 -0.27
N PHE A 93 -8.86 -6.22 -0.23
CA PHE A 93 -8.38 -6.88 -1.45
C PHE A 93 -8.26 -8.37 -1.12
N GLY A 94 -9.15 -9.15 -1.73
CA GLY A 94 -9.00 -10.59 -1.91
C GLY A 94 -8.00 -10.91 -3.01
#